data_AF-A0A1J5JTZ8-F1
#
_entry.id   AF-A0A1J5JTZ8-F1
#
_cell.length_a   1.000
_cell.length_b   1.000
_cell.length_c   1.000
_cell.angle_alpha   90.00
_cell.angle_beta   90.00
_cell.angle_gamma   90.00
#
_symmetry.space_group_name_H-M   'P 1'
#
loop_
_entity.id
_entity.type
_entity.pdbx_description
1 polymer ?
#
loop_
_entity_poly.entity_id
_entity_poly.type
_entity_poly.pdbx_seq_one_letter_code
_entity_poly.pdbx_strand_id
1 'polypeptide(L)'
;MHGATTKKLIVFLLISTLLLILAILLAGCGNQQNKPPAATEKTVMDMAGKNVKLPASIDRVIVAVPVTSWQFWAPGIKSLPSHP
;
A
#
# COMPACT_ATOMS: atom_id res chain seq x y z
N MET A 1 36.38 46.14 -13.44
CA MET A 1 35.23 45.39 -14.01
C MET A 1 35.03 44.02 -13.33
N HIS A 2 35.09 43.92 -11.99
CA HIS A 2 35.04 42.63 -11.26
C HIS A 2 33.71 42.32 -10.54
N GLY A 3 32.76 43.26 -10.50
CA GLY A 3 31.53 43.11 -9.70
C GLY A 3 30.30 42.55 -10.45
N ALA A 4 30.32 42.52 -11.78
CA ALA A 4 29.14 42.11 -12.57
C ALA A 4 29.03 40.58 -12.75
N THR A 5 30.16 39.88 -12.80
CA THR A 5 30.22 38.41 -12.93
C THR A 5 29.83 37.70 -11.64
N THR A 6 30.19 38.26 -10.48
CA THR A 6 29.83 37.72 -9.16
C THR A 6 28.33 37.74 -8.91
N LYS A 7 27.62 38.80 -9.33
CA LYS A 7 26.15 38.87 -9.22
C LYS A 7 25.45 37.80 -10.06
N LYS A 8 25.92 37.59 -11.29
CA LYS A 8 25.38 36.54 -12.18
C LYS A 8 25.63 35.14 -11.60
N LEU A 9 26.78 34.93 -10.98
CA LEU A 9 27.17 33.67 -10.35
C LEU A 9 26.33 33.39 -9.09
N ILE A 10 26.09 34.40 -8.24
CA ILE A 10 25.22 34.30 -7.05
C ILE A 10 23.77 33.98 -7.45
N VAL A 11 23.24 34.65 -8.49
CA VAL A 11 21.88 34.37 -8.99
C VAL A 11 21.77 32.93 -9.51
N PHE A 12 22.79 32.44 -10.22
CA PHE A 12 22.81 31.06 -10.70
C PHE A 12 22.84 30.05 -9.54
N LEU A 13 23.57 30.37 -8.47
CA LEU A 13 23.66 29.56 -7.25
C LEU A 13 22.30 29.49 -6.54
N LEU A 14 21.61 30.64 -6.40
CA LEU A 14 20.28 30.71 -5.79
C LEU A 14 19.23 29.90 -6.55
N ILE A 15 19.23 29.98 -7.88
CA ILE A 15 18.30 29.21 -8.74
C ILE A 15 18.54 27.70 -8.61
N SER A 16 19.81 27.29 -8.57
CA SER A 16 20.20 25.88 -8.38
C SER A 16 19.70 25.33 -7.03
N THR A 17 19.89 26.08 -5.94
CA THR A 17 19.41 25.66 -4.61
C THR A 17 17.87 25.62 -4.53
N LEU A 18 17.18 26.53 -5.20
CA LEU A 18 15.71 26.55 -5.22
C LEU A 18 15.15 25.30 -5.92
N LEU A 19 15.73 24.92 -7.06
CA LEU A 19 15.36 23.71 -7.80
C LEU A 19 15.56 22.43 -6.98
N LEU A 20 16.63 22.36 -6.19
CA LEU A 20 16.91 21.21 -5.33
C LEU A 20 15.84 21.04 -4.24
N ILE A 21 15.39 22.12 -3.62
CA ILE A 21 14.36 22.09 -2.56
C ILE A 21 13.01 21.63 -3.13
N LEU A 22 12.65 22.08 -4.34
CA LEU A 22 11.46 21.61 -5.05
C LEU A 22 11.50 20.09 -5.29
N ALA A 23 12.63 19.54 -5.73
CA ALA A 23 12.76 18.09 -5.96
C ALA A 23 12.55 17.26 -4.68
N ILE A 24 13.04 17.73 -3.53
CA ILE A 24 12.89 17.04 -2.24
C ILE A 24 11.42 17.07 -1.76
N LEU A 25 10.71 18.18 -1.99
CA LEU A 25 9.30 18.32 -1.64
C LEU A 25 8.41 17.36 -2.45
N LEU A 26 8.71 17.14 -3.74
CA LEU A 26 7.97 16.16 -4.54
C LEU A 26 8.19 14.72 -4.06
N ALA A 27 9.41 14.36 -3.66
CA ALA A 27 9.71 13.03 -3.11
C ALA A 27 9.07 12.81 -1.72
N GLY A 28 8.84 13.88 -0.96
CA GLY A 28 8.26 13.83 0.39
C GLY A 28 6.72 13.83 0.48
N CYS A 29 6.01 14.25 -0.57
CA CYS A 29 4.53 14.36 -0.55
C CYS A 29 3.78 13.08 -0.98
N GLY A 30 4.47 12.01 -1.37
CA GLY A 30 3.84 10.88 -2.07
C GLY A 30 3.29 9.75 -1.20
N ASN A 31 3.49 9.74 0.12
CA ASN A 31 3.29 8.53 0.92
C ASN A 31 2.11 8.54 1.90
N GLN A 32 1.04 9.29 1.58
CA GLN A 32 -0.27 8.97 2.17
C GLN A 32 -0.85 7.76 1.43
N GLN A 33 -0.46 6.56 1.88
CA GLN A 33 -1.30 5.37 1.67
C GLN A 33 -2.65 5.66 2.33
N ASN A 34 -3.60 6.10 1.52
CA ASN A 34 -5.01 6.20 1.86
C ASN A 34 -5.51 4.77 2.07
N LYS A 35 -5.18 4.21 3.25
CA LYS A 35 -5.65 2.90 3.68
C LYS A 35 -7.16 3.06 3.84
N PRO A 36 -7.99 2.40 3.01
CA PRO A 36 -9.43 2.50 3.17
C PRO A 36 -9.78 2.14 4.61
N PRO A 37 -10.75 2.82 5.25
CA PRO A 37 -11.22 2.42 6.56
C PRO A 37 -11.57 0.93 6.48
N ALA A 38 -10.99 0.15 7.38
CA ALA A 38 -11.17 -1.29 7.39
C ALA A 38 -12.67 -1.56 7.52
N ALA A 39 -13.32 -1.96 6.42
CA ALA A 39 -14.72 -2.36 6.43
C ALA A 39 -14.83 -3.54 7.40
N THR A 40 -15.48 -3.30 8.54
CA THR A 40 -15.59 -4.25 9.67
C THR A 40 -16.21 -5.58 9.24
N GLU A 41 -17.03 -5.57 8.18
CA GLU A 41 -17.67 -6.73 7.59
C GLU A 41 -17.68 -6.65 6.06
N LYS A 42 -17.46 -7.78 5.39
CA LYS A 42 -17.62 -7.95 3.95
C LYS A 42 -18.72 -8.96 3.68
N THR A 43 -19.69 -8.60 2.83
CA THR A 43 -20.68 -9.57 2.35
C THR A 43 -20.17 -10.21 1.08
N VAL A 44 -20.04 -11.54 1.07
CA VAL A 44 -19.63 -12.33 -0.10
C VAL A 44 -20.77 -13.27 -0.45
N MET A 45 -21.04 -13.39 -1.75
CA MET A 45 -22.00 -14.37 -2.26
C MET A 45 -21.27 -15.69 -2.52
N ASP A 46 -21.73 -16.77 -1.90
CA ASP A 46 -21.24 -18.12 -2.16
C ASP A 46 -21.74 -18.63 -3.52
N MET A 47 -21.13 -19.70 -4.04
CA MET A 47 -21.51 -20.36 -5.30
C MET A 47 -22.94 -20.90 -5.28
N ALA A 48 -23.52 -21.13 -4.10
CA ALA A 48 -24.92 -21.49 -3.91
C ALA A 48 -25.89 -20.28 -3.92
N GLY A 49 -25.40 -19.07 -4.20
CA GLY A 49 -26.19 -17.83 -4.22
C GLY A 49 -26.53 -17.28 -2.83
N LYS A 50 -25.92 -17.80 -1.76
CA LYS A 50 -26.14 -17.32 -0.39
C LYS A 50 -25.19 -16.16 -0.06
N ASN A 51 -25.74 -15.11 0.55
CA ASN A 51 -24.94 -14.01 1.08
C ASN A 51 -24.40 -14.37 2.46
N VAL A 52 -23.07 -14.37 2.59
CA VAL A 52 -22.35 -14.65 3.83
C VAL A 52 -21.62 -13.39 4.26
N LYS A 53 -21.83 -12.97 5.51
CA LYS A 53 -21.07 -11.88 6.12
C LYS A 53 -19.80 -12.43 6.71
N LEU A 54 -18.66 -11.97 6.19
CA LEU A 54 -17.34 -12.29 6.70
C LEU A 54 -16.78 -11.11 7.49
N PRO A 55 -16.08 -11.37 8.61
CA PRO A 55 -15.36 -10.33 9.33
C PRO A 55 -14.22 -9.76 8.48
N ALA A 56 -13.80 -8.53 8.78
CA ALA A 56 -12.70 -7.84 8.10
C ALA A 56 -11.38 -8.63 8.09
N SER A 57 -11.13 -9.43 9.13
CA SER A 57 -9.93 -10.24 9.30
C SER A 57 -10.29 -11.70 9.59
N ILE A 58 -9.59 -12.62 8.94
CA ILE A 58 -9.74 -14.06 9.10
C ILE A 58 -8.39 -14.63 9.53
N ASP A 59 -8.28 -15.06 10.78
CA ASP A 59 -7.01 -15.57 11.34
C ASP A 59 -6.77 -17.05 10.99
N ARG A 60 -7.86 -17.80 10.77
CA ARG A 60 -7.83 -19.25 10.55
C ARG A 60 -8.84 -19.65 9.49
N VAL A 61 -8.44 -20.57 8.63
CA VAL A 61 -9.30 -21.16 7.60
C VAL A 61 -9.24 -22.68 7.73
N ILE A 62 -10.41 -23.31 7.73
CA ILE A 62 -10.57 -24.77 7.65
C ILE A 62 -10.92 -25.10 6.21
N VAL A 63 -10.07 -25.89 5.56
CA VAL A 63 -10.27 -26.27 4.15
C VAL A 63 -10.88 -27.66 4.10
N ALA A 64 -12.16 -27.76 3.76
CA ALA A 64 -12.86 -29.05 3.67
C ALA A 64 -12.48 -29.84 2.40
N VAL A 65 -12.14 -29.15 1.30
CA VAL A 65 -11.80 -29.79 0.02
C VAL A 65 -10.31 -29.56 -0.30
N PRO A 66 -9.47 -30.61 -0.39
CA PRO A 66 -8.02 -30.47 -0.56
C PRO A 66 -7.61 -29.66 -1.80
N VAL A 67 -8.43 -29.68 -2.86
CA VAL A 67 -8.18 -28.99 -4.13
C VAL A 67 -8.19 -27.46 -4.02
N THR A 68 -8.62 -26.86 -2.91
CA THR A 68 -8.58 -25.40 -2.74
C THR A 68 -7.50 -24.93 -1.75
N SER A 69 -6.76 -25.86 -1.14
CA SER A 69 -5.79 -25.58 -0.09
C SER A 69 -4.67 -24.61 -0.49
N TRP A 70 -4.20 -24.68 -1.74
CA TRP A 70 -3.12 -23.83 -2.28
C TRP A 70 -3.49 -22.35 -2.38
N GLN A 71 -4.79 -22.02 -2.50
CA GLN A 71 -5.26 -20.63 -2.56
C GLN A 71 -5.17 -19.91 -1.20
N PHE A 72 -5.08 -20.66 -0.10
CA PHE A 72 -5.02 -20.12 1.26
C PHE A 72 -3.61 -20.04 1.83
N TRP A 73 -2.59 -20.42 1.05
CA TRP A 73 -1.19 -20.26 1.44
C TRP A 73 -0.71 -18.83 1.15
N ALA A 74 -1.33 -17.88 1.86
CA ALA A 74 -0.97 -16.46 1.81
C ALA A 74 -0.30 -16.05 3.14
N PRO A 75 0.69 -15.15 3.12
CA PRO A 75 1.35 -14.68 4.34
C PRO A 75 0.32 -14.02 5.27
N GLY A 76 0.14 -14.62 6.45
CA GLY A 76 -0.78 -14.14 7.50
C GLY A 76 -1.97 -15.04 7.80
N ILE A 77 -2.32 -15.99 6.92
CA ILE A 77 -3.42 -16.95 7.18
C ILE A 77 -2.84 -18.28 7.66
N LYS A 78 -3.24 -18.71 8.86
CA LYS A 78 -2.90 -20.05 9.35
C LYS A 78 -3.94 -21.04 8.82
N SER A 79 -3.58 -21.80 7.78
CA SER A 79 -4.39 -22.94 7.34
C SER A 79 -4.22 -24.08 8.35
N LEU A 80 -5.34 -24.60 8.86
CA LEU A 80 -5.33 -25.81 9.66
C LEU A 80 -5.56 -27.00 8.72
N PRO A 81 -4.75 -28.07 8.79
CA PRO A 81 -5.03 -29.28 8.04
C PRO A 81 -6.39 -29.82 8.48
N SER A 82 -7.28 -30.07 7.53
CA SER A 82 -8.46 -30.90 7.77
C SER A 82 -7.96 -32.32 8.03
N HIS A 83 -8.07 -32.77 9.28
CA HIS A 83 -7.89 -34.19 9.60
C HIS A 83 -9.07 -35.01 9.05
N PRO A 84 -8.84 -36.29 8.71
CA PRO A 84 -9.79 -37.18 8.05
C PRO A 84 -11.06 -37.44 8.86
#